data_AF-A0A1G3VF64-F1
#
_entry.id   AF-A0A1G3VF64-F1
#
_cell.length_a   1.000
_cell.length_b   1.000
_cell.length_c   1.000
_cell.angle_alpha   90.00
_cell.angle_beta   90.00
_cell.angle_gamma   90.00
#
_symmetry.space_group_name_H-M   'P 1'
#
loop_
_entity.id
_entity.type
_entity.pdbx_description
1 polymer ?
#
loop_
_entity_poly.entity_id
_entity_poly.type
_entity_poly.pdbx_seq_one_letter_code
_entity_poly.pdbx_strand_id
1 'polypeptide(L)'
;MTQEVPLTLEVNGKEMATLLCSPTDFKNLAIGFLYTVGVITDPAAVESLVIDKELWKASIGIKPETMPGEFVFKRIYTSGCGKGIIFHNPLDVLQRGRIDSDFTIGGGTIMELMKTFLNFSEEHKATRGVHSAALAAGGEMLIFRDDLGRHNAVDKVIGEAISRGMSFEDKWMLT
;
A
#
# COMPACT_ATOMS: atom_id res chain seq x y z
N MET A 1 -20.99 0.48 -5.96
CA MET A 1 -20.85 -0.23 -7.26
C MET A 1 -19.38 -0.20 -7.56
N THR A 2 -18.73 -1.36 -7.55
CA THR A 2 -17.28 -1.45 -7.60
C THR A 2 -16.78 -0.99 -8.96
N GLN A 3 -15.93 0.03 -8.97
CA GLN A 3 -15.34 0.62 -10.17
C GLN A 3 -13.83 0.42 -10.14
N GLU A 4 -13.26 0.06 -11.28
CA GLU A 4 -11.81 -0.03 -11.50
C GLU A 4 -11.34 1.15 -12.36
N VAL A 5 -10.28 1.82 -11.94
CA VAL A 5 -9.67 2.93 -12.69
C VAL A 5 -8.15 2.77 -12.79
N PRO A 6 -7.52 3.23 -13.89
CA PRO A 6 -6.08 3.15 -14.08
C PRO A 6 -5.37 4.40 -13.51
N LEU A 7 -4.95 4.38 -12.25
CA LEU A 7 -4.17 5.47 -11.66
C LEU A 7 -2.70 5.38 -12.08
N THR A 8 -2.22 6.32 -12.89
CA THR A 8 -0.80 6.43 -13.27
C THR A 8 -0.02 7.26 -12.25
N LEU A 9 1.01 6.67 -11.67
CA LEU A 9 1.95 7.32 -10.76
C LEU A 9 3.14 7.86 -11.55
N GLU A 10 3.31 9.18 -11.52
CA GLU A 10 4.45 9.89 -12.07
C GLU A 10 5.30 10.45 -10.92
N VAL A 11 6.57 10.09 -10.89
CA VAL A 11 7.52 10.54 -9.86
C VAL A 11 8.57 11.43 -10.54
N ASN A 12 8.69 12.68 -10.10
CA ASN A 12 9.63 13.68 -10.65
C ASN A 12 9.58 13.75 -12.20
N GLY A 13 8.37 13.75 -12.77
CA GLY A 13 8.13 13.86 -14.21
C GLY A 13 8.36 12.57 -15.02
N LYS A 14 8.58 11.42 -14.36
CA LYS A 14 8.71 10.12 -15.00
C LYS A 14 7.60 9.17 -14.57
N GLU A 15 6.89 8.60 -15.53
CA GLU A 15 5.90 7.56 -15.26
C GLU A 15 6.58 6.31 -14.68
N MET A 16 6.15 5.91 -13.49
CA MET A 16 6.69 4.76 -12.79
C MET A 16 5.81 3.53 -13.02
N ALA A 17 4.52 3.65 -12.68
CA ALA A 17 3.56 2.56 -12.71
C ALA A 17 2.15 3.06 -12.97
N THR A 18 1.30 2.20 -13.51
CA THR A 18 -0.16 2.40 -13.56
C THR A 18 -0.81 1.32 -12.74
N LEU A 19 -1.57 1.71 -11.73
CA LEU A 19 -2.28 0.82 -10.81
C LEU A 19 -3.75 0.76 -11.21
N LEU A 20 -4.25 -0.43 -11.51
CA LEU A 20 -5.69 -0.68 -11.56
C LEU A 20 -6.19 -0.75 -10.12
N CYS A 21 -7.03 0.21 -9.72
CA CYS A 21 -7.44 0.39 -8.34
C CYS A 21 -8.88 0.90 -8.23
N SER A 22 -9.44 0.82 -7.01
CA SER A 22 -10.70 1.49 -6.70
C SER A 22 -10.49 3.01 -6.61
N PRO A 23 -11.46 3.84 -7.03
CA PRO A 23 -11.30 5.29 -7.13
C PRO A 23 -11.38 6.03 -5.78
N THR A 24 -10.70 5.51 -4.76
CA THR A 24 -10.70 5.98 -3.37
C THR A 24 -9.27 6.05 -2.82
N ASP A 25 -9.04 6.96 -1.87
CA ASP A 25 -7.79 7.04 -1.11
C ASP A 25 -6.50 7.10 -1.95
N PHE A 26 -6.54 7.72 -3.15
CA PHE A 26 -5.39 7.77 -4.07
C PHE A 26 -4.11 8.32 -3.47
N LYS A 27 -4.21 9.30 -2.57
CA LYS A 27 -3.05 9.83 -1.86
C LYS A 27 -2.36 8.74 -1.04
N ASN A 28 -3.13 7.95 -0.28
CA ASN A 28 -2.60 6.89 0.54
C ASN A 28 -2.10 5.73 -0.33
N LEU A 29 -2.79 5.40 -1.41
CA LEU A 29 -2.32 4.41 -2.38
C LEU A 29 -0.95 4.80 -2.98
N ALA A 30 -0.81 6.05 -3.44
CA ALA A 30 0.43 6.53 -4.04
C ALA A 30 1.59 6.55 -3.02
N ILE A 31 1.37 7.09 -1.83
CA ILE A 31 2.38 7.14 -0.77
C ILE A 31 2.76 5.72 -0.32
N GLY A 32 1.77 4.86 -0.11
CA GLY A 32 1.96 3.47 0.28
C GLY A 32 2.73 2.69 -0.76
N PHE A 33 2.36 2.79 -2.03
CA PHE A 33 3.06 2.14 -3.14
C PHE A 33 4.53 2.55 -3.20
N LEU A 34 4.84 3.86 -3.12
CA LEU A 34 6.23 4.32 -3.12
C LEU A 34 7.02 3.79 -1.91
N TYR A 35 6.37 3.65 -0.75
CA TYR A 35 7.01 3.10 0.44
C TYR A 35 7.25 1.59 0.32
N THR A 36 6.24 0.82 -0.08
CA THR A 36 6.31 -0.65 -0.12
C THR A 36 7.23 -1.18 -1.20
N VAL A 37 7.42 -0.44 -2.29
CA VAL A 37 8.41 -0.75 -3.34
C VAL A 37 9.78 -0.13 -3.08
N GLY A 38 9.97 0.57 -1.95
CA GLY A 38 11.26 1.10 -1.51
C GLY A 38 11.75 2.36 -2.23
N VAL A 39 10.86 3.10 -2.92
CA VAL A 39 11.20 4.42 -3.49
C VAL A 39 11.41 5.44 -2.38
N ILE A 40 10.61 5.37 -1.32
CA ILE A 40 10.78 6.21 -0.14
C ILE A 40 10.83 5.32 1.11
N THR A 41 11.61 5.74 2.10
CA THR A 41 11.63 5.12 3.44
C THR A 41 11.04 6.05 4.50
N ASP A 42 10.84 7.33 4.16
CA ASP A 42 10.24 8.34 5.01
C ASP A 42 9.20 9.10 4.17
N PRO A 43 7.93 9.20 4.61
CA PRO A 43 6.91 10.01 3.93
C PRO A 43 7.31 11.49 3.78
N ALA A 44 8.19 12.03 4.62
CA ALA A 44 8.72 13.39 4.49
C ALA A 44 9.65 13.58 3.27
N ALA A 45 9.98 12.50 2.54
CA ALA A 45 10.63 12.60 1.24
C ALA A 45 9.70 13.09 0.12
N VAL A 46 8.37 13.02 0.32
CA VAL A 46 7.38 13.50 -0.64
C VAL A 46 7.13 15.00 -0.42
N GLU A 47 7.58 15.82 -1.36
CA GLU A 47 7.45 17.29 -1.30
C GLU A 47 6.13 17.78 -1.88
N SER A 48 5.59 17.06 -2.87
CA SER A 48 4.30 17.38 -3.47
C SER A 48 3.60 16.13 -3.99
N LEU A 49 2.27 16.15 -3.94
CA LEU A 49 1.42 15.11 -4.50
C LEU A 49 0.14 15.75 -5.03
N VAL A 50 -0.06 15.69 -6.33
CA VAL A 50 -1.24 16.24 -7.02
C VAL A 50 -1.97 15.09 -7.71
N ILE A 51 -3.27 14.95 -7.41
CA ILE A 51 -4.13 13.95 -8.04
C ILE A 51 -5.02 14.63 -9.07
N ASP A 52 -4.86 14.24 -10.32
CA ASP A 52 -5.77 14.55 -11.42
C ASP A 52 -6.74 13.37 -11.62
N LYS A 53 -8.01 13.58 -11.30
CA LYS A 53 -9.06 12.53 -11.42
C LYS A 53 -9.66 12.44 -12.81
N GLU A 54 -9.42 13.42 -13.68
CA GLU A 54 -9.86 13.37 -15.08
C GLU A 54 -8.89 12.52 -15.90
N LEU A 55 -7.59 12.70 -15.65
CA LEU A 55 -6.51 11.94 -16.30
C LEU A 55 -6.13 10.66 -15.55
N TRP A 56 -6.70 10.41 -14.36
CA TRP A 56 -6.29 9.36 -13.43
C TRP A 56 -4.77 9.33 -13.23
N LYS A 57 -4.21 10.48 -12.84
CA LYS A 57 -2.77 10.66 -12.68
C LYS A 57 -2.43 11.20 -11.30
N ALA A 58 -1.46 10.59 -10.63
CA ALA A 58 -0.82 11.12 -9.43
C ALA A 58 0.57 11.63 -9.80
N SER A 59 0.76 12.95 -9.75
CA SER A 59 2.06 13.58 -9.98
C SER A 59 2.73 13.84 -8.64
N ILE A 60 3.89 13.21 -8.42
CA ILE A 60 4.55 13.12 -7.12
C ILE A 60 5.94 13.72 -7.23
N GLY A 61 6.19 14.78 -6.47
CA GLY A 61 7.53 15.34 -6.28
C GLY A 61 8.19 14.71 -5.06
N ILE A 62 9.35 14.09 -5.24
CA ILE A 62 10.19 13.58 -4.15
C ILE A 62 11.55 14.26 -4.15
N LYS A 63 12.17 14.34 -2.97
CA LYS A 63 13.52 14.89 -2.80
C LYS A 63 14.53 14.22 -3.75
N PRO A 64 15.43 14.97 -4.42
CA PRO A 64 16.39 14.41 -5.37
C PRO A 64 17.29 13.32 -4.80
N GLU A 65 17.69 13.43 -3.53
CA GLU A 65 18.50 12.45 -2.81
C GLU A 65 17.79 11.10 -2.60
N THR A 66 16.46 11.09 -2.68
CA THR A 66 15.62 9.90 -2.56
C THR A 66 15.29 9.29 -3.94
N MET A 67 15.78 9.89 -5.03
CA MET A 67 15.50 9.37 -6.38
C MET A 67 16.03 7.94 -6.55
N PRO A 68 15.16 6.98 -6.94
CA PRO A 68 15.59 5.61 -7.11
C PRO A 68 16.59 5.46 -8.26
N GLY A 69 17.51 4.51 -8.13
CA GLY A 69 18.32 4.05 -9.25
C GLY A 69 17.49 3.29 -10.30
N GLU A 70 18.07 3.07 -11.49
CA GLU A 70 17.39 2.41 -12.62
C GLU A 70 16.75 1.05 -12.26
N PHE A 71 17.33 0.32 -11.30
CA PHE A 71 16.83 -0.98 -10.87
C PHE A 71 15.43 -0.95 -10.26
N VAL A 72 15.05 0.14 -9.58
CA VAL A 72 13.70 0.29 -8.99
C VAL A 72 12.63 0.47 -10.08
N PHE A 73 13.01 1.00 -11.25
CA PHE A 73 12.12 1.14 -12.40
C PHE A 73 12.10 -0.12 -13.30
N LYS A 74 12.90 -1.14 -12.98
CA LYS A 74 12.90 -2.41 -13.71
C LYS A 74 11.68 -3.24 -13.35
N ARG A 75 10.78 -3.41 -14.31
CA ARG A 75 9.60 -4.27 -14.20
C ARG A 75 10.02 -5.74 -14.28
N ILE A 76 9.68 -6.52 -13.25
CA ILE A 76 9.86 -7.98 -13.26
C ILE A 76 8.49 -8.63 -13.46
N TYR A 77 8.38 -9.40 -14.54
CA TYR A 77 7.17 -10.15 -14.86
C TYR A 77 7.19 -11.51 -14.17
N THR A 78 6.19 -11.75 -13.33
CA THR A 78 6.02 -13.03 -12.64
C THR A 78 5.32 -14.06 -13.54
N SER A 79 5.51 -15.35 -13.25
CA SER A 79 4.96 -16.46 -14.03
C SER A 79 3.46 -16.71 -13.84
N GLY A 80 2.76 -15.86 -13.05
CA GLY A 80 1.33 -16.00 -12.79
C GLY A 80 0.45 -15.54 -13.96
N CYS A 81 -0.76 -16.10 -14.04
CA CYS A 81 -1.81 -15.60 -14.92
C CYS A 81 -2.09 -14.12 -14.60
N GLY A 82 -1.88 -13.24 -15.58
CA GLY A 82 -1.99 -11.79 -15.41
C GLY A 82 -0.67 -11.02 -15.53
N LYS A 83 0.48 -11.71 -15.75
CA LYS A 83 1.80 -11.06 -15.88
C LYS A 83 2.08 -10.08 -14.73
N GLY A 84 1.79 -10.49 -13.49
CA GLY A 84 1.94 -9.64 -12.31
C GLY A 84 3.33 -9.01 -12.29
N ILE A 85 3.38 -7.68 -12.23
CA ILE A 85 4.62 -6.92 -12.22
C ILE A 85 5.00 -6.68 -10.77
N ILE A 86 6.22 -7.04 -10.41
CA ILE A 86 6.83 -6.60 -9.17
C ILE A 86 7.91 -5.57 -9.51
N PHE A 87 7.94 -4.52 -8.72
CA PHE A 87 9.08 -3.61 -8.63
C PHE A 87 9.89 -4.12 -7.45
N HIS A 88 11.03 -4.71 -7.74
CA HIS A 88 11.88 -5.29 -6.72
C HIS A 88 13.33 -4.98 -7.04
N ASN A 89 14.04 -4.40 -6.09
CA ASN A 89 15.47 -4.31 -6.20
C ASN A 89 16.01 -5.70 -5.79
N PRO A 90 16.78 -6.41 -6.64
CA PRO A 90 17.37 -7.70 -6.29
C PRO A 90 18.21 -7.65 -5.00
N LEU A 91 18.73 -6.47 -4.65
CA LEU A 91 19.45 -6.24 -3.40
C LEU A 91 18.53 -6.27 -2.16
N ASP A 92 17.24 -6.00 -2.29
CA ASP A 92 16.29 -6.05 -1.18
C ASP A 92 16.27 -7.45 -0.55
N VAL A 93 16.38 -8.51 -1.36
CA VAL A 93 16.48 -9.90 -0.86
C VAL A 93 17.71 -10.08 0.02
N LEU A 94 18.83 -9.46 -0.36
CA LEU A 94 20.08 -9.52 0.40
C LEU A 94 20.01 -8.68 1.68
N GLN A 95 19.18 -7.64 1.70
CA GLN A 95 18.96 -6.78 2.87
C GLN A 95 17.87 -7.31 3.81
N ARG A 96 17.18 -8.41 3.48
CA ARG A 96 16.20 -9.03 4.38
C ARG A 96 16.90 -9.58 5.62
N GLY A 97 16.72 -8.88 6.73
CA GLY A 97 17.13 -9.33 8.06
C GLY A 97 16.03 -10.09 8.78
N ARG A 98 16.42 -10.84 9.81
CA ARG A 98 15.47 -11.31 10.83
C ARG A 98 14.87 -10.08 11.51
N ILE A 99 13.54 -10.04 11.63
CA ILE A 99 12.86 -9.05 12.46
C ILE A 99 13.17 -9.39 13.92
N ASP A 100 13.79 -8.46 14.63
CA ASP A 100 14.02 -8.55 16.07
C ASP A 100 12.90 -7.79 16.79
N SER A 101 11.97 -8.54 17.39
CA SER A 101 10.78 -8.00 18.04
C SER A 101 10.32 -8.96 19.13
N ASP A 102 9.90 -8.40 20.26
CA ASP A 102 9.24 -9.08 21.37
C ASP A 102 7.70 -8.95 21.31
N PHE A 103 7.17 -8.39 20.21
CA PHE A 103 5.74 -8.20 20.02
C PHE A 103 5.00 -9.54 20.09
N THR A 104 3.95 -9.56 20.93
CA THR A 104 3.05 -10.70 21.05
C THR A 104 1.60 -10.23 21.03
N ILE A 105 0.72 -11.09 20.55
CA ILE A 105 -0.72 -10.86 20.55
C ILE A 105 -1.45 -12.13 20.98
N GLY A 106 -2.50 -11.96 21.79
CA GLY A 106 -3.34 -13.08 22.22
C GLY A 106 -4.16 -13.64 21.08
N GLY A 107 -4.22 -14.97 20.96
CA GLY A 107 -5.02 -15.63 19.91
C GLY A 107 -6.51 -15.29 19.97
N GLY A 108 -7.07 -15.04 21.17
CA GLY A 108 -8.44 -14.55 21.33
C GLY A 108 -8.66 -13.19 20.66
N THR A 109 -7.73 -12.25 20.86
CA THR A 109 -7.75 -10.93 20.22
C THR A 109 -7.70 -11.03 18.70
N ILE A 110 -6.87 -11.93 18.15
CA ILE A 110 -6.82 -12.17 16.69
C ILE A 110 -8.19 -12.63 16.19
N MET A 111 -8.80 -13.62 16.86
CA MET A 111 -10.09 -14.17 16.42
C MET A 111 -11.21 -13.14 16.49
N GLU A 112 -11.26 -12.32 17.54
CA GLU A 112 -12.26 -11.26 17.69
C GLU A 112 -12.09 -10.17 16.63
N LEU A 113 -10.86 -9.70 16.41
CA LEU A 113 -10.58 -8.70 15.39
C LEU A 113 -10.83 -9.22 13.98
N MET A 114 -10.49 -10.47 13.66
CA MET A 114 -10.82 -11.07 12.37
C MET A 114 -12.34 -11.15 12.13
N LYS A 115 -13.14 -11.48 13.16
CA LYS A 115 -14.60 -11.46 13.04
C LYS A 115 -15.12 -10.06 12.72
N THR A 116 -14.58 -9.04 13.36
CA THR A 116 -14.93 -7.65 13.09
C THR A 116 -14.52 -7.24 11.68
N PHE A 117 -13.28 -7.52 11.30
CA PHE A 117 -12.70 -7.22 9.98
C PHE A 117 -13.50 -7.82 8.83
N LEU A 118 -13.84 -9.11 8.90
CA LEU A 118 -14.61 -9.80 7.86
C LEU A 118 -16.03 -9.21 7.65
N ASN A 119 -16.56 -8.49 8.64
CA ASN A 119 -17.85 -7.84 8.58
C ASN A 119 -17.76 -6.32 8.47
N PHE A 120 -16.57 -5.74 8.25
CA PHE A 120 -16.39 -4.30 8.27
C PHE A 120 -16.68 -3.62 6.92
N SER A 121 -16.30 -4.26 5.80
CA SER A 121 -16.50 -3.66 4.46
C SER A 121 -17.94 -3.79 3.97
N GLU A 122 -18.61 -2.65 3.80
CA GLU A 122 -19.91 -2.59 3.13
C GLU A 122 -19.80 -2.87 1.62
N GLU A 123 -18.71 -2.44 0.97
CA GLU A 123 -18.51 -2.72 -0.47
C GLU A 123 -18.29 -4.21 -0.71
N HIS A 124 -17.47 -4.88 0.11
CA HIS A 124 -17.28 -6.34 0.02
C HIS A 124 -18.60 -7.09 0.27
N LYS A 125 -19.39 -6.70 1.29
CA LYS A 125 -20.71 -7.29 1.54
C LYS A 125 -21.63 -7.15 0.33
N ALA A 126 -21.63 -5.97 -0.30
CA ALA A 126 -22.49 -5.66 -1.42
C ALA A 126 -22.07 -6.34 -2.72
N THR A 127 -20.76 -6.43 -3.01
CA THR A 127 -20.28 -6.79 -4.35
C THR A 127 -19.39 -8.01 -4.39
N ARG A 128 -18.79 -8.40 -3.26
CA ARG A 128 -17.72 -9.40 -3.17
C ARG A 128 -16.52 -9.10 -4.08
N GLY A 129 -16.42 -7.86 -4.58
CA GLY A 129 -15.48 -7.46 -5.62
C GLY A 129 -14.26 -6.70 -5.12
N VAL A 130 -14.07 -6.58 -3.80
CA VAL A 130 -12.92 -5.91 -3.20
C VAL A 130 -12.20 -6.80 -2.20
N HIS A 131 -10.91 -6.55 -2.07
CA HIS A 131 -10.09 -6.96 -0.95
C HIS A 131 -10.06 -5.86 0.10
N SER A 132 -9.86 -6.25 1.35
CA SER A 132 -9.77 -5.35 2.48
C SER A 132 -8.40 -5.50 3.13
N ALA A 133 -7.88 -4.43 3.72
CA ALA A 133 -6.74 -4.47 4.61
C ALA A 133 -6.99 -3.58 5.81
N ALA A 134 -6.40 -3.91 6.96
CA ALA A 134 -6.50 -3.10 8.16
C ALA A 134 -5.23 -3.14 8.99
N LEU A 135 -4.89 -2.00 9.62
CA LEU A 135 -3.86 -1.92 10.64
C LEU A 135 -4.54 -1.91 12.00
N ALA A 136 -4.10 -2.77 12.91
CA ALA A 136 -4.66 -2.92 14.24
C ALA A 136 -3.60 -2.84 15.34
N ALA A 137 -4.03 -2.44 16.54
CA ALA A 137 -3.24 -2.48 17.77
C ALA A 137 -4.15 -2.75 18.96
N GLY A 138 -3.68 -3.51 19.97
CA GLY A 138 -4.40 -3.68 21.25
C GLY A 138 -5.83 -4.24 21.18
N GLY A 139 -6.26 -4.84 20.07
CA GLY A 139 -7.63 -5.32 19.88
C GLY A 139 -8.55 -4.39 19.07
N GLU A 140 -8.02 -3.30 18.54
CA GLU A 140 -8.78 -2.32 17.74
C GLU A 140 -8.22 -2.18 16.32
N MET A 141 -9.10 -2.01 15.33
CA MET A 141 -8.69 -1.61 13.97
C MET A 141 -8.52 -0.10 13.93
N LEU A 142 -7.30 0.35 13.64
CA LEU A 142 -6.93 1.77 13.60
C LEU A 142 -7.14 2.38 12.20
N ILE A 143 -6.89 1.58 11.16
CA ILE A 143 -7.05 1.97 9.75
C ILE A 143 -7.67 0.79 9.02
N PHE A 144 -8.62 1.04 8.12
CA PHE A 144 -9.25 0.05 7.26
C PHE A 144 -9.40 0.62 5.86
N ARG A 145 -9.00 -0.14 4.82
CA ARG A 145 -9.12 0.28 3.42
C ARG A 145 -9.53 -0.89 2.55
N ASP A 146 -10.41 -0.58 1.59
CA ASP A 146 -10.80 -1.48 0.51
C ASP A 146 -10.11 -1.10 -0.79
N ASP A 147 -9.83 -2.11 -1.61
CA ASP A 147 -9.48 -1.94 -3.01
C ASP A 147 -9.78 -3.22 -3.81
N LEU A 148 -10.04 -3.07 -5.11
CA LEU A 148 -10.09 -4.19 -6.06
C LEU A 148 -8.79 -5.02 -6.06
N GLY A 149 -7.64 -4.39 -5.84
CA GLY A 149 -6.35 -5.05 -5.73
C GLY A 149 -5.94 -5.27 -4.28
N ARG A 150 -5.66 -6.51 -3.88
CA ARG A 150 -5.19 -6.81 -2.50
C ARG A 150 -3.94 -6.03 -2.10
N HIS A 151 -3.00 -5.80 -3.03
CA HIS A 151 -1.79 -5.03 -2.73
C HIS A 151 -2.12 -3.55 -2.56
N ASN A 152 -3.02 -3.00 -3.39
CA ASN A 152 -3.48 -1.62 -3.25
C ASN A 152 -4.20 -1.38 -1.92
N ALA A 153 -4.98 -2.35 -1.43
CA ALA A 153 -5.63 -2.26 -0.12
C ALA A 153 -4.58 -2.11 1.00
N VAL A 154 -3.54 -2.95 0.97
CA VAL A 154 -2.40 -2.88 1.89
C VAL A 154 -1.63 -1.56 1.74
N ASP A 155 -1.34 -1.14 0.52
CA ASP A 155 -0.64 0.13 0.25
C ASP A 155 -1.45 1.33 0.77
N LYS A 156 -2.77 1.35 0.60
CA LYS A 156 -3.61 2.40 1.19
C LYS A 156 -3.52 2.44 2.72
N VAL A 157 -3.50 1.28 3.38
CA VAL A 157 -3.34 1.21 4.84
C VAL A 157 -1.97 1.72 5.27
N ILE A 158 -0.91 1.23 4.63
CA ILE A 158 0.48 1.62 4.93
C ILE A 158 0.69 3.11 4.68
N GLY A 159 0.24 3.60 3.53
CA GLY A 159 0.36 5.00 3.13
C GLY A 159 -0.34 5.95 4.10
N GLU A 160 -1.51 5.57 4.60
CA GLU A 160 -2.17 6.34 5.66
C GLU A 160 -1.40 6.27 6.99
N ALA A 161 -0.96 5.08 7.41
CA ALA A 161 -0.24 4.90 8.67
C ALA A 161 1.05 5.73 8.72
N ILE A 162 1.86 5.68 7.67
CA ILE A 162 3.11 6.47 7.61
C ILE A 162 2.82 7.96 7.50
N SER A 163 1.79 8.36 6.73
CA SER A 163 1.39 9.78 6.65
C SER A 163 0.94 10.34 8.00
N ARG A 164 0.47 9.49 8.92
CA ARG A 164 0.10 9.83 10.30
C ARG A 164 1.26 9.70 11.29
N GLY A 165 2.46 9.31 10.83
CA GLY A 165 3.62 9.08 11.69
C GLY A 165 3.45 7.90 12.66
N MET A 166 2.63 6.91 12.29
CA MET A 166 2.39 5.76 13.16
C MET A 166 3.59 4.80 13.15
N SER A 167 4.04 4.38 14.33
CA SER A 167 4.96 3.25 14.47
C SER A 167 4.25 1.94 14.11
N PHE A 168 5.00 0.98 13.56
CA PHE A 168 4.55 -0.38 13.28
C PHE A 168 4.98 -1.41 14.33
N GLU A 169 5.75 -1.02 15.34
CA GLU A 169 6.37 -1.94 16.31
C GLU A 169 5.35 -2.75 17.13
N ASP A 170 4.22 -2.14 17.47
CA ASP A 170 3.14 -2.70 18.30
C ASP A 170 1.86 -2.97 17.50
N LYS A 171 1.96 -3.01 16.16
CA LYS A 171 0.82 -3.09 15.26
C LYS A 171 0.90 -4.30 14.35
N TRP A 172 -0.26 -4.71 13.86
CA TRP A 172 -0.36 -5.86 12.98
C TRP A 172 -1.38 -5.61 11.87
N MET A 173 -1.17 -6.30 10.75
CA MET A 173 -1.97 -6.16 9.54
C MET A 173 -2.99 -7.30 9.45
N LEU A 174 -4.23 -6.96 9.11
CA LEU A 174 -5.26 -7.90 8.67
C LEU A 174 -5.48 -7.72 7.17
N THR A 175 -5.72 -8.81 6.45
CA THR A 175 -6.03 -8.82 5.01
C THR A 175 -6.98 -9.96 4.67
#